data_AF-A0A6B0ZF57-F1
#
_entry.id   AF-A0A6B0ZF57-F1
#
_cell.length_a   1.000
_cell.length_b   1.000
_cell.length_c   1.000
_cell.angle_alpha   90.00
_cell.angle_beta   90.00
_cell.angle_gamma   90.00
#
_symmetry.space_group_name_H-M   'P 1'
#
loop_
_entity.id
_entity.type
_entity.pdbx_description
1 polymer ?
#
loop_
_entity_poly.entity_id
_entity_poly.type
_entity_poly.pdbx_seq_one_letter_code
_entity_poly.pdbx_strand_id
1 'polypeptide(L)' 'MSTLYLRNVPNDVLARLKRLAVQEGLSVSAMAVRELAESTRRADNAALLGALPDLDVPASEVLAALDEARAEK' A
#
# COMPACT_ATOMS: atom_id res chain seq x y z
N MET A 1 18.68 6.64 13.00
CA MET A 1 17.78 7.13 11.94
C MET A 1 18.63 7.62 10.79
N SER A 2 18.28 7.25 9.55
CA SER A 2 18.92 7.76 8.34
C SER A 2 18.18 9.00 7.82
N THR A 3 18.89 9.90 7.14
CA THR A 3 18.32 11.12 6.55
C THR A 3 18.33 11.01 5.04
N LEU A 4 17.18 11.27 4.40
CA LEU A 4 17.03 11.34 2.95
C LEU A 4 16.70 12.78 2.54
N TYR A 5 17.48 13.33 1.60
CA TYR A 5 17.22 14.65 1.03
C TYR A 5 16.60 14.51 -0.36
N LEU A 6 15.34 14.93 -0.50
CA LEU A 6 14.67 15.02 -1.79
C LEU A 6 15.04 16.34 -2.47
N ARG A 7 15.52 16.27 -3.72
CA ARG A 7 15.87 17.43 -4.55
C ARG A 7 15.08 17.39 -5.85
N ASN A 8 14.90 18.56 -6.46
CA ASN A 8 14.20 18.70 -7.74
C ASN A 8 12.79 18.10 -7.73
N VAL A 9 12.07 18.24 -6.61
CA VAL A 9 10.69 17.74 -6.47
C VAL A 9 9.78 18.55 -7.40
N PRO A 10 9.01 17.92 -8.30
CA PRO A 10 8.06 18.62 -9.15
C PRO A 10 7.07 19.47 -8.34
N ASN A 11 6.75 20.65 -8.84
CA ASN A 11 5.92 21.64 -8.12
C ASN A 11 4.51 21.09 -7.78
N ASP A 12 3.94 20.31 -8.69
CA ASP A 12 2.64 19.64 -8.53
C ASP A 12 2.68 18.58 -7.43
N VAL A 13 3.77 17.80 -7.34
CA VAL A 13 3.99 16.83 -6.26
C VAL A 13 4.08 17.55 -4.92
N LEU A 14 4.87 18.63 -4.83
CA LEU A 14 4.99 19.41 -3.60
C LEU A 14 3.66 20.05 -3.19
N ALA A 15 2.88 20.56 -4.15
CA ALA A 15 1.55 21.13 -3.88
C ALA A 15 0.58 20.07 -3.35
N ARG A 16 0.61 18.85 -3.90
CA ARG A 16 -0.20 17.73 -3.42
C ARG A 16 0.20 17.32 -2.00
N LEU A 17 1.50 17.17 -1.72
CA LEU A 17 2.00 16.86 -0.38
C LEU A 17 1.60 17.93 0.65
N LYS A 18 1.66 19.21 0.30
CA LYS A 18 1.20 20.31 1.17
C LYS A 18 -0.28 20.20 1.52
N ARG A 19 -1.14 19.92 0.53
CA ARG A 19 -2.58 19.75 0.79
C ARG A 19 -2.87 18.59 1.72
N LEU A 20 -2.23 17.44 1.49
CA LEU A 20 -2.36 16.27 2.34
C LEU A 20 -1.86 16.56 3.77
N ALA A 21 -0.70 17.20 3.89
CA ALA A 21 -0.13 17.56 5.18
C ALA A 21 -1.06 18.45 6.00
N VAL A 22 -1.69 19.46 5.37
CA VAL A 22 -2.69 20.32 6.03
C VAL A 22 -3.91 19.54 6.50
N GLN A 23 -4.45 18.66 5.64
CA GLN A 23 -5.62 17.85 5.97
C GLN A 23 -5.39 16.95 7.19
N GLU A 24 -4.15 16.49 7.35
CA GLU A 24 -3.76 15.51 8.38
C GLU A 24 -3.08 16.17 9.59
N GLY A 25 -2.94 17.50 9.60
CA GLY A 25 -2.25 18.24 10.69
C GLY A 25 -0.76 17.91 10.82
N LEU A 26 -0.10 17.53 9.73
CA LEU A 26 1.31 17.13 9.69
C LEU A 26 2.20 18.18 9.00
N SER A 27 3.51 18.12 9.24
CA SER A 27 4.47 18.82 8.39
C SER A 27 4.59 18.14 7.03
N VAL A 28 4.98 18.90 5.99
CA VAL A 28 5.20 18.35 4.64
C VAL A 28 6.26 17.24 4.65
N SER A 29 7.31 17.38 5.46
CA SER A 29 8.35 16.36 5.61
C SER A 29 7.81 15.10 6.29
N ALA A 30 6.99 15.24 7.34
CA ALA A 30 6.35 14.09 7.99
C ALA A 30 5.39 13.37 7.04
N MET A 31 4.63 14.13 6.24
CA MET A 31 3.77 13.57 5.20
C MET A 31 4.59 12.81 4.15
N ALA A 32 5.68 13.39 3.64
CA ALA A 32 6.54 12.74 2.66
C ALA A 32 7.14 11.43 3.19
N VAL A 33 7.59 11.40 4.45
CA VAL A 33 8.09 10.17 5.08
C VAL A 33 6.99 9.12 5.21
N ARG A 34 5.77 9.51 5.59
CA ARG A 34 4.61 8.60 5.69
C ARG A 34 4.28 7.97 4.34
N GLU A 35 4.20 8.77 3.28
CA GLU A 35 3.92 8.28 1.93
C GLU A 35 5.03 7.36 1.40
N LEU A 36 6.30 7.67 1.68
CA LEU A 36 7.43 6.78 1.36
C LEU A 36 7.34 5.45 2.11
N ALA A 37 6.96 5.48 3.39
CA ALA A 37 6.76 4.26 4.19
C ALA A 37 5.59 3.41 3.64
N GLU A 38 4.48 4.03 3.24
CA GLU A 38 3.37 3.34 2.58
C GLU A 38 3.76 2.72 1.24
N SER A 39 4.49 3.46 0.41
CA SER A 39 4.92 2.97 -0.90
C SER A 39 5.90 1.81 -0.78
N THR A 40 6.83 1.88 0.18
CA THR A 40 7.84 0.82 0.39
C THR A 40 7.23 -0.43 0.99
N ARG A 41 6.21 -0.31 1.86
CA ARG A 41 5.50 -1.46 2.44
C ARG A 41 4.95 -2.45 1.42
N ARG A 42 4.59 -1.98 0.21
CA ARG A 42 3.97 -2.81 -0.83
C ARG A 42 4.92 -3.16 -1.96
N ALA A 43 6.15 -2.65 -1.93
CA ALA A 43 7.11 -2.82 -3.02
C ALA A 43 7.41 -4.30 -3.30
N ASP A 44 7.47 -5.12 -2.25
CA ASP A 44 7.80 -6.54 -2.35
C ASP A 44 6.57 -7.45 -2.46
N ASN A 45 5.35 -6.92 -2.42
CA ASN A 45 4.14 -7.76 -2.39
C ASN A 45 4.03 -8.67 -3.61
N ALA A 46 4.37 -8.17 -4.81
CA ALA A 46 4.32 -8.99 -6.02
C ALA A 46 5.32 -10.16 -5.96
N ALA A 47 6.53 -9.91 -5.47
CA ALA A 47 7.55 -10.94 -5.30
C ALA A 47 7.14 -11.94 -4.20
N LEU A 48 6.61 -11.47 -3.08
CA LEU A 48 6.12 -12.30 -1.99
C LEU A 48 4.96 -13.20 -2.43
N LEU A 49 3.97 -12.64 -3.16
CA LEU A 49 2.86 -13.40 -3.70
C LEU A 49 3.32 -14.43 -4.74
N GLY A 50 4.26 -14.08 -5.61
CA GLY A 50 4.83 -15.00 -6.59
C GLY A 50 5.69 -16.11 -5.99
N ALA A 51 6.18 -15.94 -4.76
CA ALA A 51 6.96 -16.94 -4.04
C ALA A 51 6.09 -17.90 -3.19
N LEU A 52 4.78 -17.67 -3.11
CA LEU A 52 3.89 -18.57 -2.40
C LEU A 52 3.80 -19.92 -3.13
N PRO A 53 3.73 -21.04 -2.40
CA PRO A 53 3.51 -22.34 -3.02
C PRO A 53 2.12 -22.38 -3.67
N ASP A 54 2.04 -22.95 -4.87
CA ASP A 54 0.77 -23.33 -5.46
C ASP A 54 0.21 -24.52 -4.67
N LEU A 55 -1.00 -24.35 -4.12
CA LEU A 55 -1.68 -25.36 -3.32
C LEU A 55 -2.58 -26.26 -4.18
N ASP A 56 -2.64 -26.03 -5.50
CA ASP A 56 -3.52 -26.72 -6.45
C ASP A 56 -5.01 -26.60 -6.07
N VAL A 57 -5.38 -25.49 -5.43
CA VAL A 57 -6.76 -25.18 -5.05
C VAL A 57 -7.38 -24.27 -6.12
N PRO A 58 -8.35 -24.76 -6.91
CA PRO A 58 -8.98 -23.94 -7.93
C PRO A 58 -9.89 -22.87 -7.31
N ALA A 59 -9.94 -21.69 -7.93
CA ALA A 59 -10.76 -20.57 -7.46
C ALA A 59 -12.25 -20.94 -7.32
N SER A 60 -12.76 -21.85 -8.15
CA SER A 60 -14.14 -22.33 -8.08
C SER A 60 -14.49 -23.03 -6.77
N GLU A 61 -13.53 -23.77 -6.18
CA GLU A 61 -13.73 -24.46 -4.90
C GLU A 61 -13.83 -23.46 -3.74
N VAL A 62 -12.98 -22.44 -3.75
CA VAL A 62 -13.02 -21.34 -2.77
C VAL A 62 -14.36 -20.58 -2.85
N LEU A 63 -14.83 -20.30 -4.07
CA LEU A 63 -16.11 -19.61 -4.27
C LEU A 63 -17.30 -20.45 -3.79
N ALA A 64 -17.32 -21.75 -4.10
CA ALA A 64 -18.38 -22.64 -3.63
C ALA A 64 -18.45 -22.69 -2.10
N ALA A 65 -17.30 -22.84 -1.42
CA ALA A 65 -17.24 -22.85 0.03
C ALA A 65 -17.69 -21.51 0.66
N LEU A 66 -17.38 -20.38 0.03
CA LEU A 66 -17.83 -19.06 0.48
C LEU A 66 -19.34 -18.89 0.35
N ASP A 67 -19.94 -19.39 -0.74
CA ASP A 67 -21.38 -19.31 -0.97
C ASP A 67 -22.14 -20.22 0.00
N GLU A 68 -21.64 -21.43 0.27
CA GLU A 68 -22.17 -22.32 1.31
C GLU A 68 -22.15 -21.66 2.70
N ALA A 69 -21.01 -21.11 3.12
CA ALA A 69 -20.87 -20.44 4.41
C ALA A 69 -21.78 -19.20 4.58
N ARG A 70 -22.14 -18.53 3.49
CA ARG A 70 -23.08 -17.40 3.50
C ARG A 70 -24.53 -17.86 3.62
N ALA A 71 -24.87 -19.01 3.04
CA ALA A 71 -26.21 -19.58 3.09
C ALA A 71 -26.57 -20.17 4.45
N GLU A 72 -25.57 -20.57 5.24
CA GLU A 72 -25.74 -21.04 6.63
C GLU A 72 -26.01 -19.93 7.65
N LYS A 73 -26.00 -18.65 7.23
CA LYS A 73 -26.10 -17.47 8.10
C LYS A 73 -27.44 -16.75 7.97
#